data_AF-A0A958DVY4-F1
#
_entry.id   AF-A0A958DVY4-F1
#
_cell.length_a   1.000
_cell.length_b   1.000
_cell.length_c   1.000
_cell.angle_alpha   90.00
_cell.angle_beta   90.00
_cell.angle_gamma   90.00
#
_symmetry.space_group_name_H-M   'P 1'
#
loop_
_entity.id
_entity.type
_entity.pdbx_description
1 polymer ?
#
loop_
_entity_poly.entity_id
_entity_poly.type
_entity_poly.pdbx_seq_one_letter_code
_entity_poly.pdbx_strand_id
1 'polypeptide(L)'
;DENGPAEAIWYYERVGINTNDLTYKPSFGASAADYDVLFTNDMSVQIAVGNFDPNNAADIAFVRGSFNGWSEDNPMSPNIFTPTDYEALVVMSLTPQVDTVAYKFFYRSAANGDVWEGGADYKFTPTGNETDTDANGNPNYDVPRRFFDNVTVSDVFTTAEDIIFEADMYAAAAFLADSGAITFGGGNVTAIDTVYLAGSVPKTTPALAWVWDLTPGDPAREALQMNDTGTNGDAVAADGVWSITI
;
A
#
# COMPACT_ATOMS: atom_id res chain seq x y z
N ASP A 1 19.19 10.33 75.18
CA ASP A 1 19.60 9.91 73.83
C ASP A 1 18.86 8.67 73.41
N GLU A 2 17.74 8.85 72.71
CA GLU A 2 17.04 7.79 71.99
C GLU A 2 16.48 8.40 70.68
N ASN A 3 16.96 7.88 69.55
CA ASN A 3 16.49 8.23 68.20
C ASN A 3 15.17 7.49 67.90
N GLY A 4 14.20 8.18 67.30
CA GLY A 4 13.02 7.59 66.66
C GLY A 4 12.59 8.39 65.41
N PRO A 5 12.13 7.75 64.32
CA PRO A 5 11.88 8.40 63.03
C PRO A 5 10.59 9.23 63.00
N ALA A 6 10.57 10.29 62.19
CA ALA A 6 9.42 11.14 61.98
C ALA A 6 8.32 10.41 61.19
N GLU A 7 7.16 10.19 61.81
CA GLU A 7 5.96 9.73 61.12
C GLU A 7 5.23 10.92 60.48
N ALA A 8 4.96 10.84 59.18
CA ALA A 8 4.13 11.80 58.47
C ALA A 8 2.65 11.61 58.86
N ILE A 9 2.07 12.63 59.50
CA ILE A 9 0.66 12.68 59.88
C ILE A 9 -0.16 13.07 58.64
N TRP A 10 -1.01 12.17 58.16
CA TRP A 10 -2.03 12.47 57.15
C TRP A 10 -3.25 13.12 57.83
N TYR A 11 -3.58 14.35 57.44
CA TYR A 11 -4.83 15.00 57.84
C TYR A 11 -5.96 14.58 56.88
N TYR A 12 -6.99 13.91 57.39
CA TYR A 12 -8.29 13.82 56.72
C TYR A 12 -9.15 15.01 57.15
N GLU A 13 -9.45 15.93 56.22
CA GLU A 13 -10.47 16.95 56.46
C GLU A 13 -11.86 16.32 56.23
N ARG A 14 -12.66 16.27 57.30
CA ARG A 14 -14.02 15.74 57.28
C ARG A 14 -14.97 16.85 56.82
N VAL A 15 -15.19 16.97 55.51
CA VAL A 15 -16.20 17.88 54.97
C VAL A 15 -17.59 17.26 55.15
N GLY A 16 -18.44 17.89 55.96
CA GLY A 16 -19.83 17.49 56.15
C GLY A 16 -20.66 17.77 54.90
N ILE A 17 -21.41 16.77 54.42
CA ILE A 17 -22.31 16.89 53.27
C ILE A 17 -23.72 17.28 53.76
N ASN A 18 -24.25 18.41 53.28
CA ASN A 18 -25.68 18.74 53.35
C ASN A 18 -26.39 17.99 52.22
N THR A 19 -27.36 17.14 52.54
CA THR A 19 -27.97 16.15 51.63
C THR A 19 -29.06 16.69 50.70
N ASN A 20 -29.18 18.01 50.53
CA ASN A 20 -30.29 18.60 49.76
C ASN A 20 -29.90 19.19 48.39
N ASP A 21 -28.67 18.94 47.92
CA ASP A 21 -28.23 19.34 46.57
C ASP A 21 -27.55 18.17 45.84
N LEU A 22 -28.32 17.09 45.63
CA LEU A 22 -27.92 16.00 44.73
C LEU A 22 -28.25 16.37 43.29
N THR A 23 -27.58 17.40 42.77
CA THR A 23 -27.25 17.46 41.35
C THR A 23 -25.75 17.54 41.24
N TYR A 24 -25.08 16.39 41.34
CA TYR A 24 -23.69 16.26 40.92
C TYR A 24 -23.64 16.54 39.42
N LYS A 25 -23.39 17.79 39.05
CA LYS A 25 -22.79 18.11 37.75
C LYS A 25 -21.30 18.13 37.99
N PRO A 26 -20.55 17.08 37.66
CA PRO A 26 -19.11 17.25 37.62
C PRO A 26 -18.82 18.27 36.53
N SER A 27 -18.45 19.49 36.92
CA SER A 27 -17.62 20.30 36.05
C SER A 27 -16.22 19.69 36.13
N PHE A 28 -16.01 18.60 35.39
CA PHE A 28 -14.68 18.29 34.93
C PHE A 28 -14.27 19.50 34.08
N GLY A 29 -13.29 20.28 34.53
CA GLY A 29 -12.54 21.07 33.56
C GLY A 29 -12.06 20.06 32.52
N ALA A 30 -12.60 20.11 31.31
CA ALA A 30 -12.24 19.18 30.26
C ALA A 30 -10.75 19.34 29.99
N SER A 31 -9.94 18.46 30.59
CA SER A 31 -8.71 18.06 29.94
C SER A 31 -9.12 17.58 28.56
N ALA A 32 -8.45 18.06 27.53
CA ALA A 32 -8.53 17.47 26.21
C ALA A 32 -8.42 15.94 26.38
N ALA A 33 -9.45 15.18 25.98
CA ALA A 33 -9.30 13.73 25.98
C ALA A 33 -8.37 13.38 24.81
N ASP A 34 -7.31 12.63 25.08
CA ASP A 34 -6.61 11.92 24.01
C ASP A 34 -7.52 10.78 23.52
N TYR A 35 -7.27 10.24 22.33
CA TYR A 35 -8.02 9.14 21.75
C TYR A 35 -7.07 8.17 21.07
N ASP A 36 -7.46 6.90 21.06
CA ASP A 36 -6.64 5.81 20.55
C ASP A 36 -7.12 5.41 19.15
N VAL A 37 -6.19 5.23 18.22
CA VAL A 37 -6.52 4.79 16.86
C VAL A 37 -5.67 3.58 16.50
N LEU A 38 -6.34 2.47 16.22
CA LEU A 38 -5.70 1.28 15.69
C LEU A 38 -5.70 1.34 14.16
N PHE A 39 -4.52 1.49 13.58
CA PHE A 39 -4.33 1.37 12.14
C PHE A 39 -3.98 -0.06 11.80
N THR A 40 -4.67 -0.64 10.82
CA THR A 40 -4.39 -1.98 10.29
C THR A 40 -4.17 -1.93 8.78
N ASN A 41 -3.02 -2.44 8.34
CA ASN A 41 -2.64 -2.55 6.94
C ASN A 41 -2.30 -3.99 6.57
N ASP A 42 -3.04 -4.55 5.63
CA ASP A 42 -2.79 -5.87 5.07
C ASP A 42 -1.66 -5.79 4.03
N MET A 43 -0.53 -6.43 4.37
CA MET A 43 0.68 -6.52 3.56
C MET A 43 0.79 -7.83 2.76
N SER A 44 -0.26 -8.66 2.73
CA SER A 44 -0.26 -10.00 2.11
C SER A 44 0.23 -9.99 0.67
N VAL A 45 -0.20 -9.02 -0.14
CA VAL A 45 0.26 -8.87 -1.53
C VAL A 45 1.75 -8.57 -1.60
N GLN A 46 2.23 -7.59 -0.84
CA GLN A 46 3.64 -7.19 -0.86
C GLN A 46 4.55 -8.32 -0.39
N ILE A 47 4.10 -9.12 0.57
CA ILE A 47 4.79 -10.34 1.01
C ILE A 47 4.79 -11.39 -0.10
N ALA A 48 3.63 -11.69 -0.69
CA ALA A 48 3.49 -12.72 -1.72
C ALA A 48 4.33 -12.44 -2.98
N VAL A 49 4.39 -11.17 -3.41
CA VAL A 49 5.21 -10.78 -4.57
C VAL A 49 6.68 -10.54 -4.21
N GLY A 50 7.09 -10.72 -2.95
CA GLY A 50 8.47 -10.54 -2.48
C GLY A 50 8.94 -9.09 -2.45
N ASN A 51 8.02 -8.13 -2.36
CA ASN A 51 8.34 -6.72 -2.17
C ASN A 51 8.65 -6.36 -0.71
N PHE A 52 8.15 -7.15 0.23
CA PHE A 52 8.33 -7.00 1.67
C PHE A 52 8.62 -8.36 2.30
N ASP A 53 9.77 -8.51 2.97
CA ASP A 53 10.14 -9.75 3.69
C ASP A 53 9.94 -9.58 5.21
N PRO A 54 8.94 -10.24 5.83
CA PRO A 54 8.68 -10.11 7.25
C PRO A 54 9.83 -10.65 8.14
N ASN A 55 10.77 -11.42 7.58
CA ASN A 55 11.94 -11.94 8.30
C ASN A 55 13.17 -11.03 8.19
N ASN A 56 13.10 -9.97 7.39
CA ASN A 56 14.19 -9.02 7.22
C ASN A 56 13.98 -7.81 8.14
N ALA A 57 14.93 -7.56 9.04
CA ALA A 57 14.85 -6.43 9.97
C ALA A 57 14.91 -5.05 9.30
N ALA A 58 15.32 -4.97 8.02
CA ALA A 58 15.28 -3.74 7.24
C ALA A 58 13.91 -3.49 6.58
N ASP A 59 13.02 -4.49 6.58
CA ASP A 59 11.69 -4.40 6.02
C ASP A 59 10.71 -4.04 7.15
N ILE A 60 10.27 -2.79 7.18
CA ILE A 60 9.44 -2.24 8.26
C ILE A 60 8.27 -1.49 7.64
N ALA A 61 7.04 -1.83 8.08
CA ALA A 61 5.84 -1.11 7.72
C ALA A 61 5.58 0.04 8.71
N PHE A 62 4.98 1.12 8.25
CA PHE A 62 4.69 2.33 9.01
C PHE A 62 3.30 2.86 8.64
N VAL A 63 2.65 3.50 9.60
CA VAL A 63 1.58 4.46 9.34
C VAL A 63 2.14 5.86 9.52
N ARG A 64 1.93 6.73 8.53
CA ARG A 64 2.41 8.12 8.53
C ARG A 64 1.21 9.03 8.30
N GLY A 65 1.20 10.19 8.95
CA GLY A 65 0.08 11.10 8.80
C GLY A 65 0.32 12.48 9.39
N SER A 66 -0.71 13.31 9.34
CA SER A 66 -0.66 14.66 9.91
C SER A 66 -0.34 14.65 11.41
N PHE A 67 -0.66 13.56 12.12
CA PHE A 67 -0.43 13.39 13.56
C PHE A 67 1.04 13.18 13.95
N ASN A 68 1.90 12.75 13.02
CA ASN A 68 3.34 12.57 13.27
C ASN A 68 4.20 13.42 12.31
N GLY A 69 3.62 14.44 11.69
CA GLY A 69 4.34 15.27 10.71
C GLY A 69 4.80 14.48 9.48
N TRP A 70 4.07 13.41 9.14
CA TRP A 70 4.45 12.43 8.15
C TRP A 70 5.81 11.80 8.45
N SER A 71 6.23 11.58 9.69
CA SER A 71 7.48 10.90 10.04
C SER A 71 7.32 9.37 10.05
N GLU A 72 8.36 8.66 10.47
CA GLU A 72 8.35 7.19 10.65
C GLU A 72 8.24 6.78 12.13
N ASP A 73 7.77 7.69 12.99
CA ASP A 73 7.73 7.46 14.44
C ASP A 73 6.70 6.39 14.87
N ASN A 74 5.89 5.90 13.94
CA ASN A 74 4.86 4.88 14.16
C ASN A 74 5.09 3.64 13.28
N PRO A 75 6.12 2.81 13.59
CA PRO A 75 6.28 1.51 12.96
C PRO A 75 5.11 0.59 13.34
N MET A 76 4.72 -0.26 12.40
CA MET A 76 3.66 -1.24 12.56
C MET A 76 4.24 -2.62 12.83
N SER A 77 3.54 -3.43 13.62
CA SER A 77 3.93 -4.80 13.96
C SER A 77 2.90 -5.81 13.43
N PRO A 78 3.31 -7.02 13.04
CA PRO A 78 2.36 -8.04 12.57
C PRO A 78 1.42 -8.47 13.69
N ASN A 79 0.14 -8.61 13.36
CA ASN A 79 -0.87 -9.15 14.25
C ASN A 79 -0.57 -10.63 14.55
N ILE A 80 -0.73 -11.04 15.81
CA ILE A 80 -0.34 -12.39 16.26
C ILE A 80 -1.22 -13.51 15.70
N PHE A 81 -2.45 -13.20 15.26
CA PHE A 81 -3.39 -14.16 14.70
C PHE A 81 -3.44 -14.11 13.17
N THR A 82 -3.15 -12.93 12.60
CA THR A 82 -3.08 -12.69 11.16
C THR A 82 -1.77 -11.98 10.82
N PRO A 83 -0.62 -12.68 10.69
CA PRO A 83 0.69 -12.02 10.57
C PRO A 83 0.90 -11.17 9.32
N THR A 84 -0.01 -11.20 8.35
CA THR A 84 -0.02 -10.30 7.19
C THR A 84 -0.68 -8.95 7.50
N ASP A 85 -1.43 -8.84 8.58
CA ASP A 85 -2.04 -7.60 9.05
C ASP A 85 -1.05 -6.89 9.97
N TYR A 86 -0.49 -5.79 9.50
CA TYR A 86 0.42 -4.96 10.28
C TYR A 86 -0.40 -3.89 11.02
N GLU A 87 -0.12 -3.72 12.30
CA GLU A 87 -0.90 -2.90 13.22
C GLU A 87 -0.06 -1.87 13.96
N ALA A 88 -0.61 -0.68 14.15
CA ALA A 88 -0.06 0.34 15.04
C ALA A 88 -1.19 1.03 15.82
N LEU A 89 -1.06 1.05 17.16
CA LEU A 89 -1.90 1.84 18.04
C LEU A 89 -1.27 3.22 18.22
N VAL A 90 -1.99 4.27 17.84
CA VAL A 90 -1.52 5.66 17.95
C VAL A 90 -2.45 6.42 18.89
N VAL A 91 -1.87 6.97 19.96
CA VAL A 91 -2.56 7.89 20.86
C VAL A 91 -2.45 9.30 20.29
N MET A 92 -3.58 9.97 20.07
CA MET A 92 -3.67 11.31 19.50
C MET A 92 -4.43 12.25 20.41
N SER A 93 -4.05 13.53 20.42
CA SER A 93 -4.74 14.51 21.26
C SER A 93 -5.93 15.14 20.53
N LEU A 94 -7.07 15.29 21.21
CA LEU A 94 -8.20 16.09 20.71
C LEU A 94 -7.99 17.60 20.88
N THR A 95 -6.84 18.09 21.38
CA THR A 95 -6.59 19.54 21.51
C THR A 95 -5.29 19.99 20.84
N PRO A 96 -5.36 21.00 19.95
CA PRO A 96 -6.59 21.60 19.41
C PRO A 96 -7.43 20.53 18.69
N GLN A 97 -8.76 20.73 18.62
CA GLN A 97 -9.65 19.80 17.93
C GLN A 97 -9.02 19.51 16.57
N VAL A 98 -8.51 18.29 16.39
CA VAL A 98 -7.74 17.99 15.19
C VAL A 98 -8.74 18.08 14.06
N ASP A 99 -8.47 18.98 13.10
CA ASP A 99 -9.10 18.91 11.80
C ASP A 99 -8.92 17.49 11.24
N THR A 100 -9.67 17.17 10.18
CA THR A 100 -9.54 15.93 9.41
C THR A 100 -8.10 15.40 9.38
N VAL A 101 -7.87 14.27 10.06
CA VAL A 101 -6.57 13.59 10.13
C VAL A 101 -6.34 12.92 8.79
N ALA A 102 -5.21 13.23 8.16
CA ALA A 102 -4.77 12.58 6.93
C ALA A 102 -3.69 11.55 7.25
N TYR A 103 -3.75 10.38 6.60
CA TYR A 103 -2.75 9.33 6.79
C TYR A 103 -2.57 8.47 5.54
N LYS A 104 -1.41 7.81 5.47
CA LYS A 104 -1.05 6.78 4.49
C LYS A 104 -0.13 5.73 5.10
N PHE A 105 -0.08 4.56 4.47
CA PHE A 105 0.87 3.50 4.73
C PHE A 105 2.13 3.65 3.89
N PHE A 106 3.21 3.21 4.50
CA PHE A 106 4.55 3.27 3.95
C PHE A 106 5.31 2.04 4.41
N TYR A 107 6.20 1.50 3.59
CA TYR A 107 7.15 0.50 4.06
C TYR A 107 8.55 0.79 3.54
N ARG A 108 9.53 0.43 4.35
CA ARG A 108 10.91 0.22 3.88
C ARG A 108 11.06 -1.21 3.42
N SER A 109 11.84 -1.40 2.37
CA SER A 109 12.26 -2.70 1.90
C SER A 109 13.74 -2.67 1.56
N ALA A 110 14.49 -3.68 2.00
CA ALA A 110 15.86 -3.87 1.56
C ALA A 110 15.97 -4.05 0.03
N ALA A 111 14.93 -4.60 -0.61
CA ALA A 111 14.89 -4.87 -2.04
C ALA A 111 14.43 -3.64 -2.85
N ASN A 112 13.48 -2.86 -2.32
CA ASN A 112 12.78 -1.82 -3.09
C ASN A 112 12.97 -0.39 -2.56
N GLY A 113 13.67 -0.23 -1.44
CA GLY A 113 13.84 1.06 -0.77
C GLY A 113 12.57 1.53 -0.07
N ASP A 114 12.37 2.85 -0.07
CA ASP A 114 11.25 3.54 0.57
C ASP A 114 10.02 3.53 -0.36
N VAL A 115 8.93 2.87 0.06
CA VAL A 115 7.73 2.69 -0.76
C VAL A 115 6.50 3.26 -0.06
N TRP A 116 5.83 4.19 -0.74
CA TRP A 116 4.53 4.72 -0.34
C TRP A 116 3.41 3.94 -1.00
N GLU A 117 2.28 3.76 -0.30
CA GLU A 117 1.08 3.32 -1.00
C GLU A 117 0.65 4.37 -2.05
N GLY A 118 -0.01 3.92 -3.11
CA GLY A 118 -0.59 4.74 -4.17
C GLY A 118 -1.83 5.50 -3.71
N GLY A 119 -2.47 6.21 -4.64
CA GLY A 119 -3.72 6.94 -4.37
C GLY A 119 -3.58 8.17 -3.46
N ALA A 120 -4.72 8.73 -3.09
CA ALA A 120 -4.82 9.90 -2.20
C ALA A 120 -4.77 9.49 -0.72
N ASP A 121 -4.42 10.44 0.15
CA ASP A 121 -4.42 10.23 1.61
C ASP A 121 -5.80 9.78 2.10
N TYR A 122 -5.81 8.80 3.00
CA TYR A 122 -7.00 8.49 3.78
C TYR A 122 -7.26 9.60 4.77
N LYS A 123 -8.54 9.80 5.09
CA LYS A 123 -8.99 10.89 5.95
C LYS A 123 -10.03 10.40 6.94
N PHE A 124 -9.92 10.86 8.18
CA PHE A 124 -10.96 10.67 9.18
C PHE A 124 -11.04 11.87 10.11
N THR A 125 -12.16 12.04 10.80
CA THR A 125 -12.38 13.16 11.72
C THR A 125 -12.87 12.59 13.04
N PRO A 126 -12.07 12.65 14.11
CA PRO A 126 -12.51 12.33 15.45
C PRO A 126 -13.65 13.27 15.86
N THR A 127 -14.64 12.72 16.54
CA THR A 127 -15.83 13.44 17.01
C THR A 127 -15.73 13.82 18.49
N GLY A 128 -14.83 13.19 19.23
CA GLY A 128 -14.73 13.31 20.69
C GLY A 128 -15.82 12.57 21.45
N ASN A 129 -16.66 11.79 20.75
CA ASN A 129 -17.72 10.95 21.32
C ASN A 129 -17.48 9.46 21.05
N GLU A 130 -16.25 9.11 20.69
CA GLU A 130 -15.82 7.73 20.51
C GLU A 130 -16.01 6.93 21.82
N THR A 131 -16.19 5.61 21.69
CA THR A 131 -16.38 4.74 22.87
C THR A 131 -15.03 4.27 23.37
N ASP A 132 -14.81 4.34 24.68
CA ASP A 132 -13.69 3.67 25.35
C ASP A 132 -14.07 2.18 25.54
N THR A 133 -13.65 1.35 24.58
CA THR A 133 -14.03 -0.06 24.50
C THR A 133 -13.16 -0.97 25.36
N ASP A 134 -11.93 -0.57 25.65
CA ASP A 134 -10.99 -1.31 26.49
C ASP A 134 -10.89 -0.76 27.93
N ALA A 135 -11.64 0.30 28.23
CA ALA A 135 -11.72 0.99 29.52
C ALA A 135 -10.36 1.52 30.00
N ASN A 136 -9.50 1.93 29.05
CA ASN A 136 -8.16 2.42 29.35
C ASN A 136 -8.11 3.93 29.68
N GLY A 137 -9.23 4.65 29.53
CA GLY A 137 -9.36 6.08 29.78
C GLY A 137 -9.30 6.96 28.52
N ASN A 138 -8.96 6.38 27.35
CA ASN A 138 -8.99 7.02 26.04
C ASN A 138 -10.08 6.36 25.18
N PRO A 139 -10.98 7.14 24.57
CA PRO A 139 -11.92 6.58 23.62
C PRO A 139 -11.22 6.09 22.35
N ASN A 140 -11.73 5.02 21.73
CA ASN A 140 -11.14 4.39 20.56
C ASN A 140 -11.82 4.87 19.26
N TYR A 141 -11.03 5.33 18.29
CA TYR A 141 -11.50 5.58 16.94
C TYR A 141 -11.15 4.38 16.04
N ASP A 142 -12.18 3.73 15.51
CA ASP A 142 -12.03 2.62 14.59
C ASP A 142 -11.88 3.13 13.15
N VAL A 143 -10.65 3.14 12.63
CA VAL A 143 -10.43 3.28 11.18
C VAL A 143 -10.57 1.91 10.49
N PRO A 144 -11.07 1.84 9.24
CA PRO A 144 -11.15 0.58 8.54
C PRO A 144 -9.78 -0.04 8.29
N ARG A 145 -9.68 -1.36 8.43
CA ARG A 145 -8.57 -2.15 7.87
C ARG A 145 -8.41 -1.82 6.38
N ARG A 146 -7.17 -1.60 5.94
CA ARG A 146 -6.81 -1.32 4.54
C ARG A 146 -5.89 -2.39 3.98
N PHE A 147 -5.86 -2.49 2.66
CA PHE A 147 -4.83 -3.23 1.93
C PHE A 147 -3.83 -2.24 1.38
N PHE A 148 -2.54 -2.59 1.39
CA PHE A 148 -1.54 -1.74 0.75
C PHE A 148 -1.85 -1.58 -0.75
N ASP A 149 -1.81 -0.35 -1.25
CA ASP A 149 -2.25 0.03 -2.61
C ASP A 149 -3.72 -0.27 -2.94
N ASN A 150 -4.53 -0.65 -1.96
CA ASN A 150 -5.88 -1.16 -2.17
C ASN A 150 -5.90 -2.37 -3.14
N VAL A 151 -4.86 -3.20 -3.08
CA VAL A 151 -4.68 -4.41 -3.88
C VAL A 151 -4.79 -5.65 -2.99
N THR A 152 -5.51 -6.66 -3.47
CA THR A 152 -5.68 -7.94 -2.79
C THR A 152 -4.95 -9.07 -3.52
N VAL A 153 -4.77 -10.21 -2.88
CA VAL A 153 -4.13 -11.39 -3.51
C VAL A 153 -4.89 -11.93 -4.72
N SER A 154 -6.19 -11.59 -4.88
CA SER A 154 -6.95 -11.92 -6.09
C SER A 154 -6.67 -11.00 -7.27
N ASP A 155 -6.01 -9.87 -7.04
CA ASP A 155 -5.67 -8.88 -8.07
C ASP A 155 -4.27 -9.10 -8.67
N VAL A 156 -3.50 -10.06 -8.15
CA VAL A 156 -2.11 -10.31 -8.54
C VAL A 156 -1.83 -11.80 -8.77
N PHE A 157 -0.84 -12.08 -9.60
CA PHE A 157 -0.24 -13.41 -9.67
C PHE A 157 0.65 -13.63 -8.44
N THR A 158 0.33 -14.64 -7.64
CA THR A 158 1.12 -15.04 -6.45
C THR A 158 2.09 -16.17 -6.75
N THR A 159 2.00 -16.73 -7.96
CA THR A 159 2.88 -17.74 -8.55
C THR A 159 3.33 -17.26 -9.93
N ALA A 160 4.40 -17.86 -10.45
CA ALA A 160 4.77 -17.63 -11.84
C ALA A 160 3.68 -18.22 -12.74
N GLU A 161 3.16 -17.41 -13.67
CA GLU A 161 2.13 -17.78 -14.62
C GLU A 161 2.59 -17.38 -16.02
N ASP A 162 2.25 -18.21 -17.01
CA ASP A 162 2.49 -17.91 -18.42
C ASP A 162 1.38 -16.96 -18.91
N ILE A 163 1.76 -15.78 -19.39
CA ILE A 163 0.84 -14.80 -19.98
C ILE A 163 1.06 -14.75 -21.49
N ILE A 164 0.02 -14.97 -22.27
CA ILE A 164 0.07 -14.86 -23.74
C ILE A 164 -0.43 -13.47 -24.13
N PHE A 165 0.43 -12.70 -24.79
CA PHE A 165 0.06 -11.47 -25.47
C PHE A 165 -0.17 -11.75 -26.94
N GLU A 166 -1.26 -11.21 -27.50
CA GLU A 166 -1.64 -11.37 -28.91
C GLU A 166 -1.82 -10.01 -29.58
N ALA A 167 -1.42 -9.92 -30.84
CA ALA A 167 -1.60 -8.76 -31.71
C ALA A 167 -2.17 -9.23 -33.07
N ASP A 168 -3.43 -8.91 -33.33
CA ASP A 168 -4.05 -9.11 -34.64
C ASP A 168 -3.52 -8.05 -35.63
N MET A 169 -2.71 -8.51 -36.58
CA MET A 169 -2.08 -7.66 -37.60
C MET A 169 -2.86 -7.66 -38.92
N TYR A 170 -4.01 -8.32 -39.00
CA TYR A 170 -4.76 -8.48 -40.25
C TYR A 170 -5.19 -7.13 -40.83
N ALA A 171 -5.68 -6.23 -39.98
CA ALA A 171 -6.07 -4.88 -40.40
C ALA A 171 -4.87 -4.06 -40.92
N ALA A 172 -3.71 -4.18 -40.27
CA ALA A 172 -2.50 -3.48 -40.67
C ALA A 172 -1.96 -4.04 -42.01
N ALA A 173 -1.95 -5.36 -42.17
CA ALA A 173 -1.55 -6.02 -43.41
C ALA A 173 -2.48 -5.67 -44.58
N ALA A 174 -3.80 -5.67 -44.35
CA ALA A 174 -4.78 -5.27 -45.36
C ALA A 174 -4.60 -3.81 -45.78
N PHE A 175 -4.41 -2.90 -44.82
CA PHE A 175 -4.14 -1.49 -45.12
C PHE A 175 -2.84 -1.32 -45.92
N LEU A 176 -1.79 -2.03 -45.54
CA LEU A 176 -0.51 -1.99 -46.24
C LEU A 176 -0.64 -2.51 -47.69
N ALA A 177 -1.40 -3.57 -47.92
CA ALA A 177 -1.65 -4.11 -49.25
C ALA A 177 -2.41 -3.13 -50.17
N ASP A 178 -3.35 -2.37 -49.60
CA ASP A 178 -4.14 -1.36 -50.33
C ASP A 178 -3.34 -0.06 -50.56
N SER A 179 -2.66 0.43 -49.52
CA SER A 179 -1.99 1.73 -49.53
C SER A 179 -0.54 1.69 -50.01
N GLY A 180 0.09 0.53 -50.05
CA GLY A 180 1.51 0.32 -50.40
C GLY A 180 2.51 0.72 -49.32
N ALA A 181 2.12 1.54 -48.34
CA ALA A 181 2.93 1.89 -47.18
C ALA A 181 2.06 2.33 -45.99
N ILE A 182 2.56 2.08 -44.77
CA ILE A 182 2.09 2.73 -43.54
C ILE A 182 3.10 3.83 -43.18
N THR A 183 2.68 5.09 -43.17
CA THR A 183 3.55 6.21 -42.82
C THR A 183 3.51 6.50 -41.32
N PHE A 184 4.66 6.47 -40.66
CA PHE A 184 4.80 6.77 -39.23
C PHE A 184 6.13 7.47 -38.95
N GLY A 185 6.13 8.52 -38.12
CA GLY A 185 7.36 9.17 -37.65
C GLY A 185 8.27 9.76 -38.76
N GLY A 186 7.72 10.05 -39.94
CA GLY A 186 8.51 10.51 -41.11
C GLY A 186 9.13 9.38 -41.94
N GLY A 187 8.89 8.11 -41.59
CA GLY A 187 9.27 6.93 -42.36
C GLY A 187 8.05 6.20 -42.97
N ASN A 188 8.34 5.23 -43.84
CA ASN A 188 7.35 4.35 -44.45
C ASN A 188 7.65 2.90 -44.10
N VAL A 189 6.67 2.20 -43.57
CA VAL A 189 6.66 0.75 -43.38
C VAL A 189 6.03 0.13 -44.63
N THR A 190 6.80 -0.66 -45.37
CA THR A 190 6.36 -1.31 -46.62
C THR A 190 6.16 -2.82 -46.48
N ALA A 191 6.49 -3.37 -45.31
CA ALA A 191 6.29 -4.77 -44.92
C ALA A 191 6.10 -4.85 -43.40
N ILE A 192 5.33 -5.83 -42.94
CA ILE A 192 5.27 -6.21 -41.53
C ILE A 192 6.09 -7.49 -41.41
N ASP A 193 7.36 -7.34 -41.03
CA ASP A 193 8.33 -8.43 -40.92
C ASP A 193 8.57 -8.86 -39.47
N THR A 194 8.37 -7.94 -38.54
CA THR A 194 8.58 -8.14 -37.10
C THR A 194 7.54 -7.40 -36.29
N VAL A 195 7.08 -8.05 -35.22
CA VAL A 195 6.22 -7.45 -34.19
C VAL A 195 6.90 -7.69 -32.86
N TYR A 196 6.91 -6.69 -31.97
CA TYR A 196 7.54 -6.79 -30.66
C TYR A 196 6.55 -6.41 -29.56
N LEU A 197 6.63 -7.11 -28.42
CA LEU A 197 5.99 -6.68 -27.20
C LEU A 197 6.90 -5.68 -26.47
N ALA A 198 6.46 -4.43 -26.36
CA ALA A 198 7.22 -3.38 -25.69
C ALA A 198 6.53 -2.93 -24.40
N GLY A 199 7.30 -2.75 -23.32
CA GLY A 199 6.76 -2.32 -22.03
C GLY A 199 7.83 -2.22 -20.94
N SER A 200 7.40 -1.99 -19.70
CA SER A 200 8.31 -1.81 -18.56
C SER A 200 7.80 -2.48 -17.28
N VAL A 201 7.00 -3.56 -17.42
CA VAL A 201 6.46 -4.27 -16.26
C VAL A 201 7.59 -5.08 -15.59
N PRO A 202 7.86 -4.87 -14.30
CA PRO A 202 8.89 -5.63 -13.59
C PRO A 202 8.50 -7.10 -13.42
N LYS A 203 9.49 -7.98 -13.19
CA LYS A 203 9.31 -9.41 -12.87
C LYS A 203 8.66 -10.26 -13.97
N THR A 204 8.98 -9.96 -15.22
CA THR A 204 8.61 -10.74 -16.42
C THR A 204 9.82 -11.54 -16.92
N THR A 205 9.60 -12.67 -17.59
CA THR A 205 10.67 -13.43 -18.27
C THR A 205 10.25 -13.79 -19.70
N PRO A 206 10.83 -13.17 -20.74
CA PRO A 206 11.90 -12.17 -20.70
C PRO A 206 11.44 -10.84 -20.07
N ALA A 207 12.40 -10.07 -19.55
CA ALA A 207 12.12 -8.76 -19.00
C ALA A 207 11.61 -7.82 -20.10
N LEU A 208 10.47 -7.17 -19.87
CA LEU A 208 9.94 -6.19 -20.81
C LEU A 208 10.86 -4.97 -20.91
N ALA A 209 11.02 -4.47 -22.14
CA ALA A 209 11.75 -3.26 -22.45
C ALA A 209 11.07 -2.48 -23.56
N TRP A 210 11.32 -1.17 -23.61
CA TRP A 210 10.96 -0.35 -24.77
C TRP A 210 11.92 -0.66 -25.92
N VAL A 211 11.47 -1.42 -26.92
CA VAL A 211 12.33 -1.95 -27.98
C VAL A 211 13.03 -0.89 -28.85
N TRP A 212 12.54 0.34 -28.86
CA TRP A 212 13.18 1.46 -29.55
C TRP A 212 14.34 2.09 -28.76
N ASP A 213 14.46 1.80 -27.46
CA ASP A 213 15.61 2.19 -26.64
C ASP A 213 16.77 1.18 -26.79
N LEU A 214 16.52 0.04 -27.44
CA LEU A 214 17.48 -1.03 -27.66
C LEU A 214 18.00 -1.04 -29.10
N THR A 215 19.29 -1.32 -29.25
CA THR A 215 19.90 -1.45 -30.58
C THR A 215 19.40 -2.70 -31.30
N PRO A 216 19.19 -2.67 -32.63
CA PRO A 216 18.91 -3.88 -33.40
C PRO A 216 19.95 -4.99 -33.15
N GLY A 217 19.50 -6.22 -32.92
CA GLY A 217 20.38 -7.36 -32.57
C GLY A 217 20.73 -7.47 -31.09
N ASP A 218 20.21 -6.58 -30.23
CA ASP A 218 20.30 -6.74 -28.78
C ASP A 218 19.44 -7.95 -28.33
N PRO A 219 20.01 -8.95 -27.64
CA PRO A 219 19.25 -10.11 -27.17
C PRO A 219 18.00 -9.77 -26.35
N ALA A 220 18.02 -8.66 -25.58
CA ALA A 220 16.85 -8.23 -24.81
C ALA A 220 15.70 -7.75 -25.71
N ARG A 221 16.03 -7.19 -26.88
CA ARG A 221 15.03 -6.83 -27.90
C ARG A 221 14.52 -8.06 -28.63
N GLU A 222 15.43 -8.93 -29.07
CA GLU A 222 15.05 -10.13 -29.84
C GLU A 222 14.20 -11.10 -29.00
N ALA A 223 14.43 -11.16 -27.68
CA ALA A 223 13.60 -11.94 -26.76
C ALA A 223 12.14 -11.46 -26.71
N LEU A 224 11.86 -10.21 -27.08
CA LEU A 224 10.53 -9.61 -27.07
C LEU A 224 9.82 -9.70 -28.43
N GLN A 225 10.41 -10.38 -29.41
CA GLN A 225 9.80 -10.57 -30.72
C GLN A 225 8.62 -11.55 -30.61
N MET A 226 7.45 -11.10 -31.06
CA MET A 226 6.25 -11.91 -31.20
C MET A 226 6.37 -12.82 -32.45
N ASN A 227 5.62 -13.92 -32.49
CA ASN A 227 5.67 -14.91 -33.57
C ASN A 227 4.28 -15.29 -34.07
N ASP A 228 4.20 -15.71 -35.33
CA ASP A 228 3.01 -16.22 -36.02
C ASP A 228 3.36 -17.60 -36.63
N THR A 229 3.88 -18.50 -35.78
CA THR A 229 4.48 -19.79 -36.19
C THR A 229 3.86 -21.02 -35.52
N GLY A 230 2.81 -20.86 -34.71
CA GLY A 230 2.18 -21.91 -33.91
C GLY A 230 3.00 -22.32 -32.69
N THR A 231 3.85 -21.41 -32.17
CA THR A 231 4.70 -21.65 -30.99
C THR A 231 4.69 -20.46 -30.05
N ASN A 232 5.22 -20.62 -28.82
CA ASN A 232 5.42 -19.50 -27.88
C ASN A 232 4.15 -18.63 -27.70
N GLY A 233 3.04 -19.31 -27.39
CA GLY A 233 1.72 -18.70 -27.20
C GLY A 233 0.86 -18.66 -28.46
N ASP A 234 1.42 -18.89 -29.66
CA ASP A 234 0.66 -18.80 -30.90
C ASP A 234 -0.12 -20.11 -31.13
N ALA A 235 -1.43 -19.99 -31.24
CA ALA A 235 -2.33 -21.12 -31.42
C ALA A 235 -2.35 -21.64 -32.87
N VAL A 236 -2.20 -20.76 -33.87
CA VAL A 236 -2.37 -21.10 -35.29
C VAL A 236 -1.34 -20.36 -36.15
N ALA A 237 -0.36 -21.11 -36.65
CA ALA A 237 0.66 -20.54 -37.52
C ALA A 237 0.09 -19.87 -38.79
N ALA A 238 0.64 -18.71 -39.12
CA ALA A 238 0.36 -17.91 -40.32
C ALA A 238 -1.09 -17.45 -40.45
N ASP A 239 -1.77 -17.16 -39.32
CA ASP A 239 -3.13 -16.62 -39.31
C ASP A 239 -3.18 -15.08 -39.21
N GLY A 240 -2.03 -14.43 -39.01
CA GLY A 240 -1.89 -12.98 -38.88
C GLY A 240 -2.06 -12.47 -37.44
N VAL A 241 -2.26 -13.37 -36.46
CA VAL A 241 -2.22 -13.07 -35.04
C VAL A 241 -0.83 -13.40 -34.52
N TRP A 242 -0.10 -12.36 -34.13
CA TRP A 242 1.25 -12.51 -33.60
C TRP A 242 1.18 -12.64 -32.09
N SER A 243 1.93 -13.56 -31.49
CA SER A 243 1.90 -13.77 -30.05
C SER A 243 3.27 -13.98 -29.40
N ILE A 244 3.31 -13.84 -28.08
CA ILE A 244 4.46 -14.19 -27.24
C ILE A 244 3.95 -14.65 -25.87
N THR A 245 4.58 -15.69 -25.31
CA THR A 245 4.44 -16.06 -23.89
C THR A 245 5.50 -15.34 -23.06
N ILE A 246 5.06 -14.71 -21.97
CA ILE A 246 5.87 -13.99 -20.96
C ILE A 246 5.67 -14.62 -19.59
#